data_AF-A0A382MNL8-F1
#
_entry.id   AF-A0A382MNL8-F1
#
_cell.length_a   1.000
_cell.length_b   1.000
_cell.length_c   1.000
_cell.angle_alpha   90.00
_cell.angle_beta   90.00
_cell.angle_gamma   90.00
#
_symmetry.space_group_name_H-M   'P 1'
#
loop_
_entity.id
_entity.type
_entity.pdbx_description
1 polymer ?
#
loop_
_entity_poly.entity_id
_entity_poly.type
_entity_poly.pdbx_seq_one_letter_code
_entity_poly.pdbx_strand_id
1 'polypeptide(L)' 'MHIGHIKYFQEAKEMGDVLVVTITPDRFVNKGPKRPVFNENLRAESIAALGVVDYISINEGSSAIETIKAL' A
#
# COMPACT_ATOMS: atom_id res chain seq x y z
N MET A 1 -7.87 6.27 -3.44
CA MET A 1 -8.45 5.72 -2.19
C MET A 1 -9.96 5.76 -2.28
N HIS A 2 -10.63 4.69 -1.89
CA HIS A 2 -12.09 4.63 -1.79
C HIS A 2 -12.47 3.66 -0.65
N ILE A 3 -13.76 3.60 -0.31
CA ILE A 3 -14.26 2.82 0.84
C ILE A 3 -13.84 1.34 0.79
N GLY A 4 -13.79 0.73 -0.40
CA GLY A 4 -13.32 -0.64 -0.57
C GLY A 4 -11.92 -0.92 0.00
N HIS A 5 -10.96 0.00 -0.16
CA HIS A 5 -9.63 -0.18 0.45
C HIS A 5 -9.68 -0.08 1.99
N ILE A 6 -10.51 0.82 2.52
CA ILE A 6 -10.65 1.00 3.97
C ILE A 6 -11.20 -0.28 4.60
N LYS A 7 -12.29 -0.82 4.03
CA LYS A 7 -12.88 -2.08 4.49
C LYS A 7 -11.89 -3.25 4.37
N TYR A 8 -11.16 -3.32 3.26
CA TYR A 8 -10.15 -4.34 3.04
C TYR A 8 -9.04 -4.30 4.12
N PHE A 9 -8.55 -3.12 4.49
CA PHE A 9 -7.57 -3.00 5.56
C PHE A 9 -8.15 -3.28 6.95
N GLN A 10 -9.41 -2.91 7.21
CA GLN A 10 -10.11 -3.26 8.46
C GLN A 10 -10.23 -4.78 8.62
N GLU A 11 -10.71 -5.48 7.60
CA GLU A 11 -10.80 -6.94 7.60
C GLU A 11 -9.41 -7.59 7.75
N ALA A 12 -8.37 -7.04 7.12
CA ALA A 12 -7.01 -7.57 7.25
C ALA A 12 -6.45 -7.39 8.68
N LYS A 13 -6.72 -6.26 9.34
CA LYS A 13 -6.28 -6.00 10.72
C LYS A 13 -6.94 -6.94 11.73
N GLU A 14 -8.16 -7.43 11.46
CA GLU A 14 -8.82 -8.43 12.32
C GLU A 14 -8.10 -9.78 12.32
N MET A 15 -7.21 -10.03 11.35
CA MET A 15 -6.47 -11.30 11.21
C MET A 15 -5.14 -11.34 11.98
N GLY A 16 -4.76 -10.27 12.69
CA GLY A 16 -3.51 -10.24 13.45
C GLY A 16 -3.31 -8.97 14.27
N ASP A 17 -2.19 -8.89 14.99
CA ASP A 17 -1.93 -7.77 15.90
C ASP A 17 -1.40 -6.52 15.18
N VAL A 18 -0.73 -6.68 14.04
CA VAL A 18 -0.07 -5.62 13.27
C VAL A 18 -0.40 -5.77 11.80
N LEU A 19 -0.85 -4.67 11.17
CA LEU A 19 -1.09 -4.54 9.74
C LEU A 19 0.01 -3.70 9.10
N VAL A 20 0.86 -4.36 8.32
CA VAL A 20 1.85 -3.73 7.44
C VAL A 20 1.28 -3.68 6.03
N VAL A 21 1.19 -2.50 5.43
CA VAL A 21 0.74 -2.30 4.05
C VAL A 21 1.92 -1.91 3.18
N THR A 22 2.01 -2.47 1.98
CA THR A 22 3.03 -2.08 1.01
C THR A 22 2.39 -1.70 -0.32
N ILE A 23 3.02 -0.77 -1.03
CA ILE A 23 2.51 -0.28 -2.32
C ILE A 23 3.56 -0.40 -3.42
N THR A 24 3.09 -0.66 -4.64
CA THR A 24 3.92 -0.65 -5.84
C THR A 24 4.45 0.77 -6.10
N PRO A 25 5.76 0.93 -6.40
CA PRO A 25 6.32 2.22 -6.76
C PRO A 25 5.87 2.65 -8.17
N ASP A 26 5.88 3.94 -8.44
CA ASP A 26 5.36 4.56 -9.67
C ASP A 26 6.03 3.99 -10.92
N ARG A 27 7.34 3.72 -10.86
CA ARG A 27 8.11 3.12 -11.95
C ARG A 27 7.61 1.74 -12.40
N PHE A 28 6.84 1.04 -11.55
CA PHE A 28 6.24 -0.26 -11.86
C PHE A 28 4.70 -0.19 -12.02
N VAL A 29 4.11 1.01 -11.97
CA VAL A 29 2.68 1.19 -12.23
C VAL A 29 2.44 1.36 -13.73
N ASN A 30 1.85 0.34 -14.36
CA ASN A 30 1.44 0.40 -15.76
C ASN A 30 -0.09 0.38 -15.90
N LYS A 31 -0.73 1.53 -15.68
CA LYS A 31 -2.20 1.69 -15.74
C LYS A 31 -2.64 2.66 -16.84
N GLY A 32 -1.79 2.86 -17.85
CA GLY A 32 -2.04 3.75 -18.98
C GLY A 32 -1.47 5.16 -18.79
N PRO A 33 -1.59 6.02 -19.82
CA PRO A 33 -1.02 7.36 -19.80
C PRO A 33 -1.51 8.20 -18.62
N LYS A 34 -0.61 9.01 -18.05
CA LYS A 34 -0.90 9.88 -16.89
C LYS A 34 -1.35 9.13 -15.63
N ARG A 35 -1.04 7.83 -15.51
CA ARG A 35 -1.24 7.04 -14.29
C ARG A 35 0.12 6.65 -13.69
N PRO A 36 0.22 6.57 -12.35
CA PRO A 36 -0.84 6.86 -11.39
C PRO A 36 -1.12 8.37 -11.27
N VAL A 37 -2.37 8.73 -10.95
CA VAL A 37 -2.76 10.17 -10.78
C VAL A 37 -2.10 10.76 -9.54
N PHE A 38 -1.94 9.93 -8.51
CA PHE A 38 -1.22 10.27 -7.29
C PHE A 38 0.08 9.47 -7.29
N ASN A 39 1.21 10.16 -7.11
CA ASN A 39 2.50 9.52 -7.01
C ASN A 39 2.58 8.59 -5.78
N GLU A 40 3.60 7.77 -5.72
CA GLU A 40 3.81 6.76 -4.69
C GLU A 40 3.80 7.34 -3.27
N ASN A 41 4.41 8.51 -3.07
CA ASN A 41 4.45 9.18 -1.77
C ASN A 41 3.05 9.63 -1.33
N LEU A 42 2.29 10.29 -2.21
CA LEU A 42 0.92 10.72 -1.90
C LEU A 42 -0.01 9.53 -1.65
N ARG A 43 0.19 8.41 -2.36
CA ARG A 43 -0.56 7.17 -2.11
C ARG A 43 -0.19 6.57 -0.76
N ALA A 44 1.09 6.55 -0.40
CA ALA A 44 1.56 6.05 0.89
C ALA A 44 1.01 6.91 2.04
N GLU A 45 1.13 8.24 1.95
CA GLU A 45 0.58 9.18 2.94
C GLU A 45 -0.94 9.01 3.12
N SER A 46 -1.68 8.84 2.02
CA SER A 46 -3.13 8.62 2.07
C SER A 46 -3.52 7.35 2.83
N ILE A 47 -2.70 6.30 2.75
CA ILE A 47 -2.95 5.03 3.44
C ILE A 47 -2.42 5.10 4.88
N ALA A 48 -1.28 5.75 5.12
CA ALA A 48 -0.70 5.98 6.45
C ALA A 48 -1.64 6.78 7.36
N ALA A 49 -2.45 7.68 6.79
CA ALA A 49 -3.44 8.44 7.53
C ALA A 49 -4.62 7.58 8.04
N LEU A 50 -4.74 6.33 7.60
CA LEU A 50 -5.78 5.42 8.09
C LEU A 50 -5.32 4.81 9.41
N GLY A 51 -6.03 5.11 10.50
CA GLY A 51 -5.69 4.60 11.84
C GLY A 51 -5.71 3.08 12.01
N VAL A 52 -6.13 2.33 10.98
CA VAL A 52 -6.08 0.86 10.95
C VAL A 52 -4.74 0.29 10.45
N VAL A 53 -3.92 1.12 9.80
CA VAL A 53 -2.62 0.73 9.24
C VAL A 53 -1.53 1.11 10.23
N ASP A 54 -0.74 0.12 10.70
CA ASP A 54 0.34 0.38 11.66
C ASP A 54 1.63 0.83 10.97
N TYR A 55 1.95 0.20 9.84
CA TYR A 55 3.15 0.54 9.05
C TYR A 55 2.84 0.56 7.56
N ILE A 56 3.51 1.45 6.84
CA ILE A 56 3.48 1.48 5.38
C ILE A 56 4.88 1.58 4.78
N SER A 57 5.08 0.91 3.64
CA SER A 57 6.30 1.04 2.84
C SER A 57 6.03 1.02 1.34
N ILE A 58 6.95 1.60 0.58
CA ILE A 58 6.95 1.53 -0.89
C ILE A 58 7.92 0.41 -1.29
N ASN A 59 7.48 -0.48 -2.18
CA ASN A 59 8.32 -1.60 -2.60
C ASN A 59 9.57 -1.13 -3.38
N GLU A 60 10.68 -1.83 -3.21
CA GLU A 60 11.88 -1.64 -4.02
C GLU A 60 11.78 -2.39 -5.36
N GLY A 61 11.15 -3.57 -5.35
CA GLY A 61 10.96 -4.43 -6.52
C GLY A 61 9.64 -4.20 -7.25
N SER A 62 9.49 -4.85 -8.41
CA SER A 62 8.25 -4.88 -9.20
C SER A 62 7.16 -5.77 -8.59
N SER A 63 7.53 -6.61 -7.62
CA SER A 63 6.62 -7.46 -6.85
C SER A 63 6.83 -7.25 -5.34
N ALA A 64 5.90 -7.76 -4.54
CA ALA A 64 5.99 -7.71 -3.08
C ALA A 64 6.87 -8.83 -2.49
N ILE A 65 7.40 -9.76 -3.30
CA ILE A 65 8.10 -10.96 -2.82
C ILE A 65 9.29 -10.60 -1.93
N GLU A 66 10.16 -9.70 -2.39
CA GLU A 66 11.36 -9.33 -1.62
C GLU A 66 11.01 -8.56 -0.35
N THR A 67 9.98 -7.71 -0.40
CA THR A 67 9.50 -7.00 0.78
C THR A 67 8.92 -7.95 1.82
N ILE A 68 8.18 -8.98 1.41
CA ILE A 68 7.65 -9.99 2.33
C ILE A 68 8.77 -10.79 3.00
N LYS A 69 9.84 -11.13 2.27
CA LYS A 69 10.99 -11.88 2.82
C LYS A 69 11.83 -11.06 3.82
N ALA A 70 11.73 -9.73 3.78
CA ALA A 70 12.51 -8.84 4.63
C ALA A 70 11.84 -8.57 6.00
N LEU A 71 10.61 -9.04 6.21
CA LEU A 71 9.86 -9.00 7.47
C LEU A 71 10.14 -10.27 8.30
#